data_AF-A0AAD1Z221-F1
#
_entry.id   AF-A0AAD1Z221-F1
#
_cell.length_a   1.000
_cell.length_b   1.000
_cell.length_c   1.000
_cell.angle_alpha   90.00
_cell.angle_beta   90.00
_cell.angle_gamma   90.00
#
_symmetry.space_group_name_H-M   'P 1'
#
loop_
_entity.id
_entity.type
_entity.pdbx_description
1 polymer ?
#
loop_
_entity_poly.entity_id
_entity_poly.type
_entity_poly.pdbx_seq_one_letter_code
_entity_poly.pdbx_strand_id
1 'polypeptide(L)'
;MAFAVSSKIIFFLLLFLFLLSATAQRYGNVTLGSSITANKANSTWVSPSGDFAFGFQQIIPGRYLLAIWFNRIPERTIVWSANRDNLVQEGSKVQLYADGRFELSDPSGHRIWATTIIS
;
A
#
# COMPACT_ATOMS: atom_id res chain seq x y z
N MET A 1 -23.08 -47.97 -7.79
CA MET A 1 -22.97 -47.92 -6.31
C MET A 1 -22.48 -46.53 -5.94
N ALA A 2 -23.31 -45.72 -5.28
CA ALA A 2 -22.92 -44.39 -4.80
C ALA A 2 -22.44 -44.53 -3.35
N PHE A 3 -21.15 -44.30 -3.11
CA PHE A 3 -20.61 -44.31 -1.76
C PHE A 3 -21.06 -43.02 -1.03
N ALA A 4 -21.86 -43.16 0.02
CA ALA A 4 -22.18 -42.05 0.90
C ALA A 4 -20.92 -41.65 1.68
N VAL A 5 -20.38 -40.47 1.41
CA VAL A 5 -19.24 -39.93 2.16
C VAL A 5 -19.72 -39.60 3.57
N SER A 6 -19.10 -40.20 4.58
CA SER A 6 -19.45 -39.97 5.99
C SER A 6 -19.25 -38.51 6.38
N SER A 7 -20.19 -37.95 7.14
CA SER A 7 -20.15 -36.56 7.64
C SER A 7 -18.84 -36.22 8.37
N LYS A 8 -18.24 -37.18 9.06
CA LYS A 8 -16.94 -37.00 9.73
C LYS A 8 -15.79 -36.76 8.74
N ILE A 9 -15.83 -37.43 7.58
CA ILE A 9 -14.82 -37.27 6.52
C ILE A 9 -14.94 -35.86 5.93
N ILE A 10 -16.16 -35.38 5.70
CA ILE A 10 -16.41 -34.01 5.22
C ILE A 10 -15.90 -32.98 6.24
N PHE A 11 -16.19 -33.18 7.54
CA PHE A 11 -15.70 -32.29 8.60
C PHE A 11 -14.17 -32.24 8.66
N PHE A 12 -13.50 -33.39 8.60
CA PHE A 12 -12.03 -33.46 8.55
C PHE A 12 -11.46 -32.80 7.28
N LEU A 13 -12.12 -32.97 6.12
CA LEU A 13 -11.71 -32.33 4.87
C LEU A 13 -11.84 -30.80 4.96
N LEU A 14 -12.93 -30.30 5.53
CA LEU A 14 -13.14 -28.86 5.75
C LEU A 14 -12.11 -28.29 6.74
N LEU A 15 -11.80 -29.01 7.82
CA LEU A 15 -10.78 -28.61 8.78
C LEU A 15 -9.39 -28.56 8.12
N PHE A 16 -9.07 -29.54 7.26
CA PHE A 16 -7.82 -29.58 6.52
C PHE A 16 -7.71 -28.43 5.49
N LEU A 17 -8.79 -28.12 4.78
CA LEU A 17 -8.85 -26.97 3.86
C LEU A 17 -8.72 -25.63 4.60
N PHE A 18 -9.24 -25.53 5.82
CA PHE A 18 -9.09 -24.35 6.68
C PHE A 18 -7.65 -24.18 7.20
N LEU A 19 -6.93 -25.27 7.45
CA LEU A 19 -5.51 -25.20 7.82
C LEU A 19 -4.61 -24.82 6.63
N LEU A 20 -5.00 -25.22 5.41
CA LEU A 20 -4.31 -24.86 4.18
C LEU A 20 -4.49 -23.39 3.76
N SER A 21 -5.52 -22.69 4.27
CA SER A 21 -5.77 -21.29 3.93
C SER A 21 -4.91 -20.30 4.73
N ALA A 22 -3.93 -20.77 5.51
CA ALA A 22 -2.97 -19.93 6.20
C ALA A 22 -2.12 -19.14 5.19
N THR A 23 -2.51 -17.89 4.90
CA THR A 23 -1.72 -16.99 4.08
C THR A 23 -0.56 -16.46 4.93
N ALA A 24 0.68 -16.83 4.59
CA ALA A 24 1.86 -16.17 5.14
C ALA A 24 1.84 -14.68 4.72
N GLN A 25 1.85 -13.77 5.69
CA GLN A 25 1.95 -12.34 5.39
C GLN A 25 3.31 -12.05 4.78
N ARG A 26 3.33 -11.35 3.65
CA ARG A 26 4.59 -10.97 3.00
C ARG A 26 5.19 -9.84 3.82
N TYR A 27 6.20 -10.14 4.63
CA TYR A 27 6.91 -9.13 5.40
C TYR A 27 7.74 -8.26 4.45
N GLY A 28 7.34 -7.00 4.28
CA GLY A 28 8.04 -6.02 3.47
C GLY A 28 8.35 -4.79 4.31
N ASN A 29 9.63 -4.57 4.59
CA ASN A 29 10.09 -3.34 5.24
C ASN A 29 10.43 -2.30 4.18
N VAL A 30 10.00 -1.07 4.42
CA VAL A 30 10.49 0.10 3.68
C VAL A 30 11.81 0.52 4.33
N THR A 31 12.91 0.35 3.62
CA THR A 31 14.24 0.72 4.14
C THR A 31 14.44 2.23 4.10
N LEU A 32 15.25 2.74 5.03
CA LEU A 32 15.69 4.13 5.01
C LEU A 32 16.38 4.46 3.68
N GLY A 33 16.16 5.66 3.16
CA GLY A 33 16.62 6.08 1.83
C GLY A 33 15.66 5.69 0.69
N SER A 34 14.64 4.88 0.96
CA SER A 34 13.63 4.52 -0.04
C SER A 34 12.81 5.73 -0.49
N SER A 35 12.43 5.73 -1.75
CA SER A 35 11.55 6.74 -2.32
C SER A 35 10.57 6.13 -3.32
N ILE A 36 9.46 6.85 -3.54
CA ILE A 36 8.51 6.59 -4.62
C ILE A 36 8.40 7.88 -5.43
N THR A 37 8.31 7.76 -6.75
CA THR A 37 8.05 8.88 -7.66
C THR A 37 6.65 8.77 -8.24
N ALA A 38 5.93 9.88 -8.32
CA ALA A 38 4.65 9.99 -9.00
C ALA A 38 4.83 9.80 -10.50
N ASN A 39 4.42 8.66 -11.04
CA ASN A 39 4.49 8.33 -12.46
C ASN A 39 3.47 7.24 -12.81
N LYS A 40 3.37 6.91 -14.10
CA LYS A 40 2.48 5.85 -14.60
C LYS A 40 2.88 4.43 -14.18
N ALA A 41 4.10 4.22 -13.67
CA ALA A 41 4.54 2.90 -13.19
C ALA A 41 3.85 2.49 -11.88
N ASN A 42 3.20 3.44 -11.18
CA ASN A 42 2.40 3.20 -9.97
C ASN A 42 3.15 2.37 -8.92
N SER A 43 4.42 2.72 -8.66
CA SER A 43 5.20 2.10 -7.58
C SER A 43 4.58 2.43 -6.22
N THR A 44 4.45 1.43 -5.35
CA THR A 44 3.72 1.54 -4.08
C THR A 44 4.40 0.73 -2.99
N TRP A 45 4.17 1.11 -1.74
CA TRP A 45 4.50 0.30 -0.57
C TRP A 45 3.23 -0.37 -0.06
N VAL A 46 3.21 -1.70 -0.16
CA VAL A 46 2.06 -2.50 0.22
C VAL A 46 2.24 -2.98 1.66
N SER A 47 1.20 -2.85 2.47
CA SER A 47 1.19 -3.36 3.85
C SER A 47 1.39 -4.89 3.88
N PRO A 48 1.93 -5.48 4.96
CA PRO A 48 2.15 -6.93 5.02
C PRO A 48 0.90 -7.79 4.83
N SER A 49 -0.28 -7.29 5.23
CA SER A 49 -1.56 -7.97 4.99
C SER A 49 -2.04 -7.81 3.54
N GLY A 50 -1.54 -6.81 2.83
CA GLY A 50 -2.00 -6.45 1.48
C GLY A 50 -3.34 -5.70 1.46
N ASP A 51 -3.94 -5.40 2.61
CA ASP A 51 -5.22 -4.67 2.70
C ASP A 51 -5.05 -3.18 2.37
N PHE A 52 -3.89 -2.62 2.73
CA PHE A 52 -3.55 -1.23 2.47
C PHE A 52 -2.33 -1.11 1.57
N ALA A 53 -2.30 -0.03 0.79
CA ALA A 53 -1.11 0.41 0.07
C ALA A 53 -0.91 1.91 0.24
N PHE A 54 0.34 2.32 0.17
CA PHE A 54 0.80 3.69 0.27
C PHE A 54 1.57 4.08 -1.00
N GLY A 55 1.37 5.30 -1.49
CA GLY A 55 2.09 5.83 -2.65
C GLY A 55 1.33 6.96 -3.33
N PHE A 56 1.62 7.15 -4.62
CA PHE A 56 0.94 8.16 -5.44
C PHE A 56 -0.27 7.58 -6.16
N GLN A 57 -1.43 8.20 -5.96
CA GLN A 57 -2.65 7.89 -6.69
C GLN A 57 -3.00 9.05 -7.61
N GLN A 58 -3.20 8.75 -8.89
CA GLN A 58 -3.56 9.75 -9.89
C GLN A 58 -5.04 10.13 -9.74
N ILE A 59 -5.33 11.42 -9.51
CA ILE A 59 -6.70 11.93 -9.36
C ILE A 59 -7.20 12.52 -10.68
N ILE A 60 -6.34 13.23 -11.39
CA ILE A 60 -6.57 13.75 -12.74
C ILE A 60 -5.30 13.57 -13.59
N PRO A 61 -5.36 13.65 -14.93
CA PRO A 61 -4.19 13.53 -15.80
C PRO A 61 -2.98 14.34 -15.31
N GLY A 62 -1.86 13.66 -15.00
CA GLY A 62 -0.61 14.29 -14.55
C GLY A 62 -0.62 14.86 -13.12
N ARG A 63 -1.68 14.64 -12.33
CA ARG A 63 -1.78 15.13 -10.95
C ARG A 63 -2.13 14.03 -9.96
N TYR A 64 -1.41 14.01 -8.84
CA TYR A 64 -1.37 12.91 -7.91
C TYR A 64 -1.62 13.35 -6.46
N LEU A 65 -2.24 12.46 -5.68
CA LEU A 65 -2.22 12.49 -4.23
C LEU A 65 -1.20 11.50 -3.70
N LEU A 66 -0.43 11.91 -2.72
CA LEU A 66 0.27 11.01 -1.82
C LEU A 66 -0.74 10.50 -0.78
N ALA A 67 -1.01 9.20 -0.79
CA ALA A 67 -2.16 8.64 -0.09
C ALA A 67 -1.94 7.22 0.44
N ILE A 68 -2.85 6.82 1.33
CA ILE A 68 -3.10 5.43 1.74
C ILE A 68 -4.50 5.06 1.26
N TRP A 69 -4.65 3.87 0.68
CA TRP A 69 -5.94 3.36 0.21
C TRP A 69 -6.13 1.87 0.51
N PHE A 70 -7.37 1.40 0.40
CA PHE A 70 -7.70 -0.03 0.41
C PHE A 70 -7.22 -0.68 -0.89
N ASN A 71 -6.18 -1.51 -0.79
CA ASN A 71 -5.48 -2.08 -1.94
C ASN A 71 -6.23 -3.27 -2.58
N ARG A 72 -7.12 -3.93 -1.82
CA ARG A 72 -7.95 -5.04 -2.32
C ARG A 72 -9.23 -4.57 -3.01
N ILE A 73 -9.51 -3.27 -3.00
CA ILE A 73 -10.67 -2.67 -3.63
C ILE A 73 -10.22 -2.03 -4.95
N PRO A 74 -10.76 -2.43 -6.12
CA PRO A 74 -10.34 -1.92 -7.43
C PRO A 74 -10.38 -0.39 -7.54
N GLU A 75 -11.37 0.24 -6.91
CA GLU A 75 -11.57 1.68 -6.87
C GLU A 75 -10.46 2.41 -6.07
N ARG A 76 -9.66 1.68 -5.28
CA ARG A 76 -8.59 2.20 -4.42
C ARG A 76 -9.05 3.36 -3.55
N THR A 77 -10.14 3.13 -2.82
CA THR A 77 -10.73 4.10 -1.90
C THR A 77 -9.68 4.64 -0.93
N ILE A 78 -9.43 5.94 -0.99
CA ILE A 78 -8.43 6.64 -0.18
C ILE A 78 -8.96 6.79 1.24
N VAL A 79 -8.18 6.33 2.22
CA VAL A 79 -8.48 6.48 3.66
C VAL A 79 -7.71 7.63 4.30
N TRP A 80 -6.56 8.00 3.73
CA TRP A 80 -5.74 9.11 4.20
C TRP A 80 -4.91 9.71 3.05
N SER A 81 -4.61 11.01 3.12
CA SER A 81 -3.68 11.66 2.19
C SER A 81 -2.91 12.78 2.88
N ALA A 82 -1.63 12.91 2.53
CA ALA A 82 -0.74 13.96 3.03
C ALA A 82 -1.04 15.34 2.43
N ASN A 83 -1.58 15.37 1.20
CA ASN A 83 -1.69 16.56 0.38
C ASN A 83 -3.09 16.68 -0.26
N ARG A 84 -4.15 16.33 0.48
CA ARG A 84 -5.54 16.25 0.00
C ARG A 84 -5.98 17.50 -0.78
N ASP A 85 -5.62 18.68 -0.29
CA ASP A 85 -6.05 19.96 -0.86
C ASP A 85 -5.10 20.49 -1.94
N ASN A 86 -3.94 19.84 -2.15
CA ASN A 86 -2.92 20.28 -3.09
C ASN A 86 -2.29 19.10 -3.84
N LEU A 87 -2.91 18.72 -4.96
CA LEU A 87 -2.39 17.67 -5.84
C LEU A 87 -0.99 18.02 -6.33
N VAL A 88 -0.09 17.06 -6.33
CA VAL A 88 1.27 17.25 -6.87
C VAL A 88 1.35 16.82 -8.33
N GLN A 89 2.33 17.32 -9.06
CA GLN A 89 2.53 16.98 -10.48
C GLN A 89 3.29 15.67 -10.67
N GLU A 90 3.18 15.08 -11.86
CA GLU A 90 4.03 13.95 -12.26
C GLU A 90 5.52 14.28 -12.05
N GLY A 91 6.30 13.30 -11.59
CA GLY A 91 7.70 13.45 -11.20
C GLY A 91 7.92 13.88 -9.75
N SER A 92 6.87 14.25 -9.01
CA SER A 92 6.98 14.53 -7.57
C SER A 92 7.41 13.28 -6.81
N LYS A 93 8.15 13.44 -5.72
CA LYS A 93 8.80 12.34 -5.00
C LYS A 93 8.45 12.37 -3.53
N VAL A 94 8.17 11.20 -2.97
CA VAL A 94 8.14 11.00 -1.53
C VAL A 94 9.35 10.17 -1.12
N GLN A 95 10.04 10.57 -0.06
CA GLN A 95 11.26 9.91 0.39
C GLN A 95 11.30 9.76 1.91
N LEU A 96 11.72 8.57 2.35
CA LEU A 96 12.06 8.29 3.74
C LEU A 96 13.56 8.50 3.91
N TYR A 97 13.94 9.52 4.68
CA TYR A 97 15.33 9.88 4.92
C TYR A 97 15.96 9.01 6.01
N ALA A 98 17.30 9.00 6.07
CA ALA A 98 18.06 8.22 7.03
C ALA A 98 17.81 8.62 8.49
N ASP A 99 17.41 9.88 8.71
CA ASP A 99 17.01 10.40 10.02
C ASP A 99 15.57 10.03 10.40
N GLY A 100 14.83 9.30 9.55
CA GLY A 100 13.44 8.94 9.77
C GLY A 100 12.44 9.99 9.29
N ARG A 101 12.91 11.12 8.73
CA ARG A 101 12.01 12.14 8.19
C ARG A 101 11.34 11.62 6.92
N PHE A 102 10.04 11.89 6.82
CA PHE A 102 9.27 11.57 5.63
C PHE A 102 8.90 12.85 4.91
N GLU A 103 9.30 13.00 3.66
CA GLU A 103 9.20 14.26 2.94
C GLU A 103 8.66 14.06 1.53
N LEU A 104 7.74 14.94 1.14
CA LEU A 104 7.17 15.10 -0.18
C LEU A 104 7.80 16.33 -0.85
N SER A 105 8.37 16.13 -2.03
CA SER A 105 8.94 17.19 -2.87
C SER A 105 8.35 17.17 -4.27
N ASP A 106 8.35 18.34 -4.91
CA ASP A 106 8.01 18.48 -6.32
C ASP A 106 9.17 17.97 -7.22
N PRO A 107 8.99 17.92 -8.56
CA PRO A 107 10.05 17.47 -9.48
C PRO A 107 11.30 18.35 -9.50
N SER A 108 11.21 19.61 -9.05
CA SER A 108 12.36 20.51 -8.91
C SER A 108 13.13 20.31 -7.61
N GLY A 109 12.62 19.46 -6.71
CA GLY A 109 13.17 19.22 -5.39
C GLY A 109 12.67 20.19 -4.33
N HIS A 110 11.70 21.06 -4.64
CA HIS A 110 11.09 21.93 -3.64
C HIS A 110 10.23 21.12 -2.67
N ARG A 111 10.43 21.35 -1.36
CA ARG A 111 9.72 20.65 -0.31
C ARG A 111 8.27 21.13 -0.18
N ILE A 112 7.33 20.22 -0.40
CA ILE A 112 5.88 20.48 -0.27
C ILE A 112 5.41 20.19 1.16
N TRP A 113 5.86 19.06 1.73
CA TRP A 113 5.46 18.62 3.06
C TRP A 113 6.55 17.75 3.67
N ALA A 114 6.69 17.78 5.00
CA ALA A 114 7.53 16.84 5.72
C ALA A 114 6.98 16.57 7.13
N THR A 115 7.28 15.39 7.68
CA THR A 115 7.03 15.11 9.08
C THR A 115 7.97 15.90 9.99
N THR A 116 7.46 16.33 11.13
CA THR A 116 8.28 16.77 12.25
C THR A 116 8.66 15.54 13.06
N ILE A 117 9.96 15.31 13.24
CA ILE A 117 10.44 14.30 14.18
C ILE A 117 10.43 14.96 15.56
N ILE A 118 9.58 14.46 16.44
CA ILE A 118 9.59 14.84 17.86
C ILE A 118 10.50 13.85 18.57
N SER A 119 11.62 14.35 19.10
CA SER A 119 12.58 13.60 19.91
C SER A 119 12.15 13.50 21.36
#